data_AF-A0A2M8FIH3-F1
#
_entry.id   AF-A0A2M8FIH3-F1
#
_cell.length_a   1.000
_cell.length_b   1.000
_cell.length_c   1.000
_cell.angle_alpha   90.00
_cell.angle_beta   90.00
_cell.angle_gamma   90.00
#
_symmetry.space_group_name_H-M   'P 1'
#
loop_
_entity.id
_entity.type
_entity.pdbx_description
1 polymer ?
#
loop_
_entity_poly.entity_id
_entity_poly.type
_entity_poly.pdbx_seq_one_letter_code
_entity_poly.pdbx_strand_id
1 'polypeptide(L)'
;MKRTYSFITTIIFFAFIFSGVGVSQGLQETLTKLTGTAGEAYVSPIISAFGSNLNSGWVHKSPSSKIFGVDIEVGIVAMATMFGDNNKTFSTNGTFRFSQAQAREMIDASTSDPKLLFLTSGQKDELANLVAQKEFTVGISGPTIVGKKESEVMVDFSGAEIAYNSQTYKVDPKSVGTKAMGFLGDASALPLVAPQFSIGTVYGTMATFRFLPSVEVGDLGKFSYFGFGLQHNPAMFIPVPLPVDVSVAFFTQSLQVGEIFKASATTFGLYASKTFGWGISITPFAGFAMESSSVDVSYDVDLATSVPGVTVPSKVAFKMDGENSARLTIGASIKLALINLSVDYSLAKYNSASFGLNFIF
;
A
#
# COMPACT_ATOMS: atom_id res chain seq x y z
N MET A 1 11.83 -38.60 -18.83
CA MET A 1 10.97 -37.41 -18.74
C MET A 1 11.12 -36.78 -17.37
N LYS A 2 12.09 -35.88 -17.22
CA LYS A 2 12.34 -35.07 -16.03
C LYS A 2 12.84 -33.72 -16.56
N ARG A 3 12.39 -32.61 -15.95
CA ARG A 3 12.75 -31.20 -16.19
C ARG A 3 11.66 -30.37 -16.91
N THR A 4 10.67 -29.95 -16.12
CA THR A 4 9.89 -28.72 -16.43
C THR A 4 9.41 -27.96 -15.18
N TYR A 5 9.54 -28.54 -13.98
CA TYR A 5 9.07 -27.88 -12.74
C TYR A 5 10.03 -26.82 -12.15
N SER A 6 11.25 -26.64 -12.68
CA SER A 6 12.22 -25.72 -12.05
C SER A 6 11.95 -24.23 -12.31
N PHE A 7 11.27 -23.86 -13.40
CA PHE A 7 11.10 -22.44 -13.76
C PHE A 7 9.92 -21.78 -13.00
N ILE A 8 8.85 -22.54 -12.75
CA ILE A 8 7.69 -22.09 -11.96
C ILE A 8 8.07 -21.96 -10.48
N THR A 9 8.93 -22.85 -9.96
CA THR A 9 9.39 -22.79 -8.56
C THR A 9 10.30 -21.60 -8.27
N THR A 10 11.00 -21.05 -9.28
CA THR A 10 11.86 -19.87 -9.14
C THR A 10 11.07 -18.55 -9.22
N ILE A 11 9.97 -18.49 -9.99
CA ILE A 11 9.05 -17.33 -9.99
C ILE A 11 8.29 -17.22 -8.66
N ILE A 12 8.04 -18.35 -8.00
CA ILE A 12 7.43 -18.44 -6.66
C ILE A 12 8.40 -17.96 -5.55
N PHE A 13 9.71 -17.90 -5.80
CA PHE A 13 10.71 -17.53 -4.79
C PHE A 13 10.67 -16.05 -4.37
N PHE A 14 9.99 -15.18 -5.14
CA PHE A 14 9.80 -13.76 -4.78
C PHE A 14 8.45 -13.43 -4.13
N ALA A 15 7.51 -14.39 -4.09
CA ALA A 15 6.28 -14.27 -3.31
C ALA A 15 6.49 -14.55 -1.80
N PHE A 16 7.72 -14.88 -1.40
CA PHE A 16 8.09 -15.40 -0.08
C PHE A 16 8.22 -14.36 1.04
N ILE A 17 7.83 -13.09 0.84
CA ILE A 17 7.87 -12.08 1.93
C ILE A 17 6.62 -12.15 2.83
N PHE A 18 5.56 -12.84 2.43
CA PHE A 18 4.30 -12.87 3.20
C PHE A 18 3.90 -14.25 3.76
N SER A 19 4.73 -15.29 3.60
CA SER A 19 4.49 -16.61 4.21
C SER A 19 4.93 -16.62 5.68
N GLY A 20 4.15 -15.95 6.52
CA GLY A 20 4.27 -15.96 7.96
C GLY A 20 2.89 -16.02 8.59
N VAL A 21 2.39 -17.24 8.79
CA VAL A 21 1.20 -17.65 9.55
C VAL A 21 0.78 -16.62 10.61
N GLY A 22 -0.40 -15.99 10.45
CA GLY A 22 -1.02 -15.10 11.45
C GLY A 22 -1.35 -13.66 11.00
N VAL A 23 -1.05 -13.27 9.75
CA VAL A 23 -1.23 -11.89 9.25
C VAL A 23 -2.66 -11.37 9.38
N SER A 24 -3.67 -12.17 9.02
CA SER A 24 -5.06 -11.71 9.05
C SER A 24 -5.57 -11.45 10.47
N GLN A 25 -5.33 -12.36 11.41
CA GLN A 25 -5.78 -12.22 12.81
C GLN A 25 -5.05 -11.09 13.54
N GLY A 26 -3.72 -10.97 13.39
CA GLY A 26 -2.95 -9.91 14.06
C GLY A 26 -3.24 -8.51 13.50
N LEU A 27 -3.44 -8.40 12.18
CA LEU A 27 -3.85 -7.15 11.54
C LEU A 27 -5.29 -6.78 11.90
N GLN A 28 -6.21 -7.74 11.90
CA GLN A 28 -7.60 -7.55 12.31
C GLN A 28 -7.70 -7.09 13.78
N GLU A 29 -6.97 -7.72 14.69
CA GLU A 29 -6.93 -7.30 16.09
C GLU A 29 -6.40 -5.87 16.22
N THR A 30 -5.37 -5.53 15.46
CA THR A 30 -4.76 -4.19 15.43
C THR A 30 -5.71 -3.13 14.85
N LEU A 31 -6.38 -3.43 13.73
CA LEU A 31 -7.35 -2.54 13.10
C LEU A 31 -8.63 -2.40 13.93
N THR A 32 -9.05 -3.44 14.65
CA THR A 32 -10.17 -3.33 15.61
C THR A 32 -9.82 -2.41 16.77
N LYS A 33 -8.54 -2.34 17.15
CA LYS A 33 -8.02 -1.40 18.16
C LYS A 33 -7.86 0.02 17.63
N LEU A 34 -7.80 0.21 16.31
CA LEU A 34 -7.57 1.48 15.63
C LEU A 34 -8.71 1.80 14.65
N THR A 35 -9.77 2.44 15.14
CA THR A 35 -10.92 2.80 14.30
C THR A 35 -10.77 4.17 13.65
N GLY A 36 -11.41 4.38 12.50
CA GLY A 36 -11.47 5.66 11.81
C GLY A 36 -10.11 6.14 11.30
N THR A 37 -9.82 7.43 11.50
CA THR A 37 -8.63 8.11 10.95
C THR A 37 -7.30 7.51 11.40
N ALA A 38 -7.24 6.92 12.59
CA ALA A 38 -6.02 6.26 13.09
C ALA A 38 -5.76 4.92 12.39
N GLY A 39 -6.80 4.15 12.10
CA GLY A 39 -6.69 2.92 11.33
C GLY A 39 -6.18 3.21 9.91
N GLU A 40 -6.79 4.19 9.24
CA GLU A 40 -6.36 4.66 7.91
C GLU A 40 -4.89 5.12 7.92
N ALA A 41 -4.51 5.97 8.88
CA ALA A 41 -3.13 6.44 9.00
C ALA A 41 -2.13 5.31 9.26
N TYR A 42 -2.53 4.30 10.05
CA TYR A 42 -1.72 3.12 10.34
C TYR A 42 -1.41 2.28 9.09
N VAL A 43 -2.40 2.08 8.20
CA VAL A 43 -2.22 1.28 6.96
C VAL A 43 -1.82 2.09 5.72
N SER A 44 -1.91 3.43 5.76
CA SER A 44 -1.56 4.35 4.66
C SER A 44 -0.29 3.98 3.88
N PRO A 45 0.83 3.62 4.54
CA PRO A 45 2.06 3.29 3.83
C PRO A 45 1.93 2.10 2.88
N ILE A 46 1.22 1.05 3.27
CA ILE A 46 1.10 -0.15 2.44
C ILE A 46 0.19 0.08 1.25
N ILE A 47 -0.88 0.87 1.43
CA ILE A 47 -1.81 1.22 0.34
C ILE A 47 -1.08 2.01 -0.73
N SER A 48 -0.37 3.06 -0.31
CA SER A 48 0.42 3.89 -1.21
C SER A 48 1.55 3.11 -1.86
N ALA A 49 2.15 2.16 -1.15
CA ALA A 49 3.19 1.30 -1.72
C ALA A 49 2.66 0.31 -2.75
N PHE A 50 1.49 -0.30 -2.53
CA PHE A 50 0.83 -1.10 -3.57
C PHE A 50 0.50 -0.25 -4.78
N GLY A 51 -0.10 0.93 -4.58
CA GLY A 51 -0.39 1.88 -5.66
C GLY A 51 0.85 2.27 -6.46
N SER A 52 1.94 2.63 -5.78
CA SER A 52 3.19 3.01 -6.41
C SER A 52 3.81 1.85 -7.18
N ASN A 53 3.87 0.65 -6.61
CA ASN A 53 4.36 -0.54 -7.31
C ASN A 53 3.56 -0.85 -8.56
N LEU A 54 2.23 -0.85 -8.47
CA LEU A 54 1.38 -1.09 -9.64
C LEU A 54 1.74 -0.05 -10.73
N ASN A 55 1.80 1.23 -10.43
CA ASN A 55 2.15 2.26 -11.41
C ASN A 55 3.62 2.28 -11.87
N SER A 56 4.48 1.39 -11.36
CA SER A 56 5.91 1.31 -11.71
C SER A 56 6.20 0.34 -12.85
N GLY A 57 7.34 0.52 -13.54
CA GLY A 57 7.89 -0.46 -14.49
C GLY A 57 7.14 -0.63 -15.83
N TRP A 58 6.26 0.31 -16.20
CA TRP A 58 5.47 0.24 -17.43
C TRP A 58 6.22 0.69 -18.69
N VAL A 59 7.25 1.53 -18.51
CA VAL A 59 7.97 2.19 -19.59
C VAL A 59 9.44 1.82 -19.52
N HIS A 60 9.98 1.35 -20.65
CA HIS A 60 11.42 1.13 -20.85
C HIS A 60 11.97 1.87 -22.08
N LYS A 61 11.08 2.41 -22.93
CA LYS A 61 11.34 3.31 -24.06
C LYS A 61 10.01 3.89 -24.55
N SER A 62 10.05 5.06 -25.19
CA SER A 62 8.90 5.54 -25.99
C SER A 62 8.88 4.83 -27.35
N PRO A 63 7.69 4.50 -27.91
CA PRO A 63 7.59 3.94 -29.25
C PRO A 63 8.13 4.91 -30.30
N SER A 64 8.73 4.38 -31.37
CA SER A 64 9.24 5.20 -32.47
C SER A 64 8.11 5.83 -33.30
N SER A 65 8.32 6.97 -33.95
CA SER A 65 7.30 7.62 -34.80
C SER A 65 7.13 6.96 -36.19
N LYS A 66 6.98 5.63 -36.24
CA LYS A 66 6.89 4.84 -37.48
C LYS A 66 5.54 4.14 -37.62
N ILE A 67 5.12 3.93 -38.88
CA ILE A 67 3.89 3.18 -39.22
C ILE A 67 3.98 1.73 -38.74
N PHE A 68 5.14 1.09 -38.92
CA PHE A 68 5.34 -0.30 -38.54
C PHE A 68 6.78 -0.52 -38.10
N GLY A 69 6.96 -1.24 -37.00
CA GLY A 69 8.22 -1.80 -36.56
C GLY A 69 7.95 -2.86 -35.52
N VAL A 70 8.03 -4.14 -35.89
CA VAL A 70 7.75 -5.25 -34.96
C VAL A 70 8.69 -5.18 -33.77
N ASP A 71 8.08 -5.09 -32.60
CA ASP A 71 8.70 -4.93 -31.29
C ASP A 71 7.83 -5.72 -30.32
N ILE A 72 8.10 -7.02 -30.31
CA ILE A 72 7.41 -7.99 -29.46
C ILE A 72 8.37 -8.31 -28.32
N GLU A 73 7.96 -7.97 -27.11
CA GLU A 73 8.74 -8.21 -25.90
C GLU A 73 7.93 -9.05 -24.91
N VAL A 74 8.52 -10.13 -24.39
CA VAL A 74 7.92 -10.96 -23.32
C VAL A 74 8.90 -11.02 -22.18
N GLY A 75 8.47 -10.73 -20.97
CA GLY A 75 9.38 -10.64 -19.84
C GLY A 75 8.72 -10.59 -18.48
N ILE A 76 9.54 -10.20 -17.51
CA ILE A 76 9.16 -10.00 -16.11
C ILE A 76 9.71 -8.64 -15.68
N VAL A 77 8.89 -7.90 -14.94
CA VAL A 77 9.32 -6.68 -14.24
C VAL A 77 9.21 -6.89 -12.74
N ALA A 78 10.30 -6.62 -12.03
CA ALA A 78 10.36 -6.54 -10.58
C ALA A 78 10.30 -5.06 -10.18
N MET A 79 9.52 -4.76 -9.15
CA MET A 79 9.25 -3.41 -8.66
C MET A 79 9.42 -3.41 -7.15
N ALA A 80 9.91 -2.31 -6.59
CA ALA A 80 10.00 -2.13 -5.15
C ALA A 80 9.68 -0.68 -4.79
N THR A 81 8.67 -0.49 -3.95
CA THR A 81 8.37 0.81 -3.35
C THR A 81 9.10 0.93 -2.04
N MET A 82 9.87 1.98 -1.87
CA MET A 82 10.71 2.20 -0.69
C MET A 82 9.93 2.94 0.40
N PHE A 83 10.22 2.59 1.65
CA PHE A 83 9.70 3.28 2.83
C PHE A 83 10.79 4.14 3.45
N GLY A 84 10.53 5.45 3.55
CA GLY A 84 11.32 6.38 4.35
C GLY A 84 10.90 6.36 5.81
N ASP A 85 11.69 7.03 6.67
CA ASP A 85 11.39 7.10 8.11
C ASP A 85 10.06 7.81 8.41
N ASN A 86 9.65 8.75 7.56
CA ASN A 86 8.35 9.42 7.62
C ASN A 86 7.16 8.49 7.31
N ASN A 87 7.39 7.31 6.74
CA ASN A 87 6.35 6.31 6.50
C ASN A 87 6.21 5.33 7.67
N LYS A 88 7.14 5.33 8.63
CA LYS A 88 7.21 4.35 9.72
C LYS A 88 6.41 4.78 10.95
N THR A 89 6.08 6.06 11.07
CA THR A 89 5.28 6.60 12.16
C THR A 89 4.17 7.50 11.61
N PHE A 90 3.12 7.67 12.40
CA PHE A 90 2.05 8.61 12.11
C PHE A 90 1.66 9.38 13.37
N SER A 91 0.99 10.52 13.16
CA SER A 91 0.33 11.29 14.21
C SER A 91 -0.92 11.93 13.61
N THR A 92 -2.05 11.75 14.26
CA THR A 92 -3.35 12.26 13.83
C THR A 92 -4.24 12.57 15.03
N ASN A 93 -5.31 13.33 14.81
CA ASN A 93 -6.38 13.48 15.79
C ASN A 93 -7.58 12.64 15.35
N GLY A 94 -8.32 12.11 16.32
CA GLY A 94 -9.49 11.29 16.04
C GLY A 94 -10.42 11.16 17.24
N THR A 95 -11.54 10.49 17.01
CA THR A 95 -12.45 10.05 18.07
C THR A 95 -12.03 8.67 18.54
N PHE A 96 -11.89 8.50 19.85
CA PHE A 96 -11.54 7.22 20.45
C PHE A 96 -12.47 6.89 21.61
N ARG A 97 -12.83 5.61 21.71
CA ARG A 97 -13.62 5.06 22.81
C ARG A 97 -12.74 4.13 23.62
N PHE A 98 -12.43 4.52 24.84
CA PHE A 98 -11.63 3.71 25.76
C PHE A 98 -12.40 2.47 26.22
N SER A 99 -11.70 1.35 26.39
CA SER A 99 -12.25 0.21 27.14
C SER A 99 -12.44 0.58 28.61
N GLN A 100 -13.30 -0.16 29.32
CA GLN A 100 -13.48 0.03 30.77
C GLN A 100 -12.14 -0.09 31.52
N ALA A 101 -11.27 -1.02 31.12
CA ALA A 101 -9.95 -1.21 31.74
C ALA A 101 -9.06 0.03 31.55
N GLN A 102 -8.99 0.59 30.34
CA GLN A 102 -8.24 1.82 30.06
C GLN A 102 -8.82 3.02 30.81
N ALA A 103 -10.15 3.15 30.83
CA ALA A 103 -10.83 4.19 31.60
C ALA A 103 -10.53 4.08 33.10
N ARG A 104 -10.51 2.86 33.64
CA ARG A 104 -10.19 2.58 35.03
C ARG A 104 -8.76 2.98 35.37
N GLU A 105 -7.80 2.67 34.49
CA GLU A 105 -6.40 3.08 34.61
C GLU A 105 -6.27 4.60 34.64
N MET A 106 -6.94 5.32 33.73
CA MET A 106 -6.93 6.79 33.70
C MET A 106 -7.49 7.39 35.00
N ILE A 107 -8.59 6.84 35.52
CA ILE A 107 -9.20 7.28 36.79
C ILE A 107 -8.27 7.03 37.98
N ASP A 108 -7.59 5.88 38.05
CA ASP A 108 -6.64 5.60 39.14
C ASP A 108 -5.37 6.45 39.06
N ALA A 109 -4.93 6.79 37.86
CA ALA A 109 -3.78 7.66 37.65
C ALA A 109 -4.09 9.15 37.86
N SER A 110 -5.38 9.53 37.90
CA SER A 110 -5.81 10.91 38.09
C SER A 110 -5.60 11.36 39.54
N THR A 111 -4.96 12.52 39.70
CA THR A 111 -4.58 13.06 41.01
C THR A 111 -5.07 14.49 41.23
N SER A 112 -5.50 15.20 40.18
CA SER A 112 -5.93 16.60 40.29
C SER A 112 -7.31 16.80 40.93
N ASP A 113 -8.14 15.76 40.98
CA ASP A 113 -9.43 15.78 41.66
C ASP A 113 -9.40 14.95 42.96
N PRO A 114 -9.32 15.57 44.14
CA PRO A 114 -9.29 14.87 45.42
C PRO A 114 -10.52 13.98 45.66
N LYS A 115 -11.66 14.27 45.02
CA LYS A 115 -12.90 13.48 45.19
C LYS A 115 -12.73 12.04 44.70
N LEU A 116 -11.84 11.80 43.74
CA LEU A 116 -11.55 10.46 43.21
C LEU A 116 -10.93 9.52 44.26
N LEU A 117 -10.24 10.05 45.27
CA LEU A 117 -9.63 9.27 46.35
C LEU A 117 -10.67 8.67 47.32
N PHE A 118 -11.87 9.28 47.39
CA PHE A 118 -12.94 8.85 48.29
C PHE A 118 -13.92 7.88 47.63
N LEU A 119 -13.75 7.60 46.34
CA LEU A 119 -14.54 6.58 45.64
C LEU A 119 -14.06 5.17 45.99
N THR A 120 -15.00 4.29 46.28
CA THR A 120 -14.75 2.85 46.39
C THR A 120 -14.37 2.26 45.02
N SER A 121 -13.74 1.09 45.00
CA SER A 121 -13.40 0.40 43.75
C SER A 121 -14.60 0.21 42.82
N GLY A 122 -15.76 -0.21 43.36
CA GLY A 122 -16.99 -0.37 42.56
C GLY A 122 -17.48 0.95 41.96
N GLN A 123 -17.42 2.06 42.71
CA GLN A 123 -17.79 3.38 42.18
C GLN A 123 -16.82 3.85 41.10
N LYS A 124 -15.53 3.54 41.22
CA LYS A 124 -14.55 3.81 40.17
C LYS A 124 -14.78 2.95 38.93
N ASP A 125 -15.22 1.70 39.09
CA ASP A 125 -15.58 0.82 37.98
C ASP A 125 -16.84 1.31 37.24
N GLU A 126 -17.84 1.83 37.97
CA GLU A 126 -19.01 2.50 37.39
C GLU A 126 -18.64 3.80 36.66
N LEU A 127 -17.78 4.62 37.25
CA LEU A 127 -17.25 5.82 36.60
C LEU A 127 -16.46 5.48 35.33
N ALA A 128 -15.65 4.42 35.37
CA ALA A 128 -14.91 3.90 34.22
C ALA A 128 -15.86 3.40 33.12
N ASN A 129 -16.98 2.77 33.47
CA ASN A 129 -18.02 2.38 32.51
C ASN A 129 -18.64 3.60 31.83
N LEU A 130 -18.90 4.69 32.56
CA LEU A 130 -19.41 5.93 31.97
C LEU A 130 -18.41 6.56 31.00
N VAL A 131 -17.11 6.52 31.32
CA VAL A 131 -16.05 6.95 30.41
C VAL A 131 -16.03 6.04 29.17
N ALA A 132 -16.10 4.73 29.34
CA ALA A 132 -16.04 3.76 28.23
C ALA A 132 -17.24 3.83 27.27
N GLN A 133 -18.35 4.47 27.68
CA GLN A 133 -19.52 4.71 26.84
C GLN A 133 -19.43 6.00 26.02
N LYS A 134 -18.43 6.85 26.27
CA LYS A 134 -18.23 8.13 25.58
C LYS A 134 -17.13 8.05 24.54
N GLU A 135 -17.28 8.84 23.49
CA GLU A 135 -16.20 9.13 22.55
C GLU A 135 -15.46 10.39 22.98
N PHE A 136 -14.14 10.37 22.86
CA PHE A 136 -13.29 11.51 23.16
C PHE A 136 -12.46 11.89 21.94
N THR A 137 -12.30 13.19 21.73
CA THR A 137 -11.29 13.71 20.80
C THR A 137 -9.92 13.53 21.44
N VAL A 138 -9.03 12.82 20.76
CA VAL A 138 -7.71 12.45 21.25
C VAL A 138 -6.65 12.64 20.17
N GLY A 139 -5.41 12.84 20.60
CA GLY A 139 -4.24 12.64 19.73
C GLY A 139 -3.92 11.16 19.63
N ILE A 140 -3.54 10.67 18.46
CA ILE A 140 -3.18 9.28 18.23
C ILE A 140 -1.88 9.25 17.44
N SER A 141 -0.84 8.64 18.01
CA SER A 141 0.48 8.61 17.37
C SER A 141 1.22 7.31 17.68
N GLY A 142 2.11 6.90 16.79
CA GLY A 142 2.88 5.67 16.96
C GLY A 142 3.40 5.10 15.65
N PRO A 143 3.81 3.83 15.61
CA PRO A 143 4.25 3.19 14.38
C PRO A 143 3.09 2.97 13.41
N THR A 144 3.37 3.07 12.13
CA THR A 144 2.48 2.54 11.07
C THR A 144 2.66 1.03 10.94
N ILE A 145 1.91 0.39 10.04
CA ILE A 145 2.05 -1.04 9.72
C ILE A 145 3.48 -1.43 9.28
N VAL A 146 4.26 -0.50 8.70
CA VAL A 146 5.67 -0.72 8.30
C VAL A 146 6.68 -0.30 9.37
N GLY A 147 6.21 0.28 10.48
CA GLY A 147 7.05 0.74 11.59
C GLY A 147 7.59 -0.38 12.47
N LYS A 148 8.23 0.02 13.58
CA LYS A 148 8.87 -0.88 14.55
C LYS A 148 7.85 -1.74 15.33
N LYS A 149 8.26 -2.95 15.71
CA LYS A 149 7.45 -3.88 16.53
C LYS A 149 7.52 -3.56 18.02
N GLU A 150 8.51 -2.81 18.45
CA GLU A 150 8.81 -2.52 19.85
C GLU A 150 8.14 -1.24 20.35
N SER A 151 7.47 -0.50 19.46
CA SER A 151 6.74 0.71 19.77
C SER A 151 5.25 0.46 19.59
N GLU A 152 4.46 1.07 20.45
CA GLU A 152 3.01 0.92 20.47
C GLU A 152 2.35 2.22 19.98
N VAL A 153 1.19 2.10 19.36
CA VAL A 153 0.34 3.25 19.07
C VAL A 153 -0.27 3.73 20.39
N MET A 154 -0.02 5.01 20.67
CA MET A 154 -0.44 5.72 21.87
C MET A 154 -1.64 6.60 21.56
N VAL A 155 -2.55 6.67 22.52
CA VAL A 155 -3.70 7.56 22.52
C VAL A 155 -3.53 8.59 23.62
N ASP A 156 -3.39 9.84 23.22
CA ASP A 156 -3.20 11.00 24.09
C ASP A 156 -4.57 11.59 24.46
N PHE A 157 -5.08 11.18 25.62
CA PHE A 157 -6.27 11.72 26.24
C PHE A 157 -5.98 13.08 26.87
N SER A 158 -6.76 14.10 26.52
CA SER A 158 -6.58 15.48 27.01
C SER A 158 -7.23 15.76 28.38
N GLY A 159 -7.78 14.74 29.05
CA GLY A 159 -8.58 14.91 30.26
C GLY A 159 -10.05 15.17 29.94
N ALA A 160 -10.93 14.89 30.91
CA ALA A 160 -12.35 15.20 30.80
C ALA A 160 -13.03 15.30 32.15
N GLU A 161 -14.16 16.00 32.17
CA GLU A 161 -15.07 16.05 33.30
C GLU A 161 -16.21 15.03 33.12
N ILE A 162 -16.39 14.17 34.12
CA ILE A 162 -17.35 13.07 34.09
C ILE A 162 -18.37 13.24 35.22
N ALA A 163 -19.63 13.42 34.85
CA ALA A 163 -20.73 13.46 35.80
C ALA A 163 -21.09 12.04 36.28
N TYR A 164 -21.12 11.84 37.60
CA TYR A 164 -21.52 10.61 38.28
C TYR A 164 -22.14 10.95 39.64
N ASN A 165 -23.32 10.39 39.96
CA ASN A 165 -24.04 10.62 41.22
C ASN A 165 -24.16 12.10 41.62
N SER A 166 -24.62 12.95 40.69
CA SER A 166 -24.79 14.40 40.90
C SER A 166 -23.51 15.17 41.24
N GLN A 167 -22.34 14.53 41.10
CA GLN A 167 -21.03 15.18 41.19
C GLN A 167 -20.30 15.10 39.85
N THR A 168 -19.41 16.05 39.61
CA THR A 168 -18.50 16.03 38.46
C THR A 168 -17.12 15.63 38.94
N TYR A 169 -16.50 14.66 38.29
CA TYR A 169 -15.13 14.20 38.56
C TYR A 169 -14.22 14.59 37.40
N LYS A 170 -13.09 15.21 37.70
CA LYS A 170 -12.09 15.54 36.69
C LYS A 170 -11.10 14.39 36.54
N VAL A 171 -11.06 13.80 35.35
CA VAL A 171 -10.07 12.79 34.93
C VAL A 171 -8.93 13.51 34.24
N ASP A 172 -7.70 13.24 34.66
CA ASP A 172 -6.51 13.91 34.17
C ASP A 172 -6.09 13.45 32.77
N PRO A 173 -5.35 14.30 32.02
CA PRO A 173 -4.72 13.89 30.77
C PRO A 173 -3.82 12.67 30.96
N LYS A 174 -3.86 11.75 30.00
CA LYS A 174 -3.09 10.51 30.06
C LYS A 174 -2.82 9.97 28.66
N SER A 175 -1.59 9.51 28.43
CA SER A 175 -1.27 8.71 27.26
C SER A 175 -1.51 7.23 27.58
N VAL A 176 -2.32 6.56 26.75
CA VAL A 176 -2.74 5.16 26.94
C VAL A 176 -2.34 4.35 25.70
N GLY A 177 -1.71 3.20 25.93
CA GLY A 177 -1.34 2.27 24.86
C GLY A 177 -2.54 1.48 24.31
N THR A 178 -2.55 1.24 23.00
CA THR A 178 -3.58 0.44 22.29
C THR A 178 -3.20 -1.03 22.07
N LYS A 179 -1.93 -1.38 22.23
CA LYS A 179 -1.21 -2.61 21.88
C LYS A 179 -1.04 -2.81 20.37
N ALA A 180 -1.45 -1.85 19.55
CA ALA A 180 -1.14 -1.84 18.13
C ALA A 180 0.34 -1.50 17.93
N MET A 181 1.06 -2.32 17.17
CA MET A 181 2.50 -2.17 16.90
C MET A 181 2.74 -2.23 15.38
N GLY A 182 3.95 -1.92 14.92
CA GLY A 182 4.28 -2.07 13.49
C GLY A 182 4.30 -3.53 13.06
N PHE A 183 3.35 -3.95 12.23
CA PHE A 183 3.17 -5.36 11.89
C PHE A 183 4.32 -5.94 11.05
N LEU A 184 4.80 -5.17 10.06
CA LEU A 184 5.84 -5.60 9.13
C LEU A 184 7.27 -5.41 9.66
N GLY A 185 7.43 -4.70 10.78
CA GLY A 185 8.69 -4.62 11.53
C GLY A 185 9.82 -3.91 10.77
N ASP A 186 9.76 -2.58 10.73
CA ASP A 186 10.78 -1.71 10.13
C ASP A 186 11.10 -2.05 8.67
N ALA A 187 10.05 -2.34 7.89
CA ALA A 187 10.17 -2.71 6.49
C ALA A 187 10.77 -1.55 5.67
N SER A 188 11.80 -1.85 4.87
CA SER A 188 12.47 -0.83 4.06
C SER A 188 11.88 -0.69 2.66
N ALA A 189 11.19 -1.72 2.16
CA ALA A 189 10.51 -1.68 0.87
C ALA A 189 9.39 -2.73 0.80
N LEU A 190 8.43 -2.49 -0.10
CA LEU A 190 7.43 -3.46 -0.54
C LEU A 190 7.77 -3.88 -1.97
N PRO A 191 8.18 -5.14 -2.22
CA PRO A 191 8.42 -5.62 -3.58
C PRO A 191 7.15 -6.17 -4.24
N LEU A 192 7.14 -6.13 -5.58
CA LEU A 192 6.12 -6.74 -6.43
C LEU A 192 6.77 -7.24 -7.73
N VAL A 193 6.25 -8.30 -8.32
CA VAL A 193 6.73 -8.84 -9.60
C VAL A 193 5.54 -9.04 -10.54
N ALA A 194 5.74 -8.76 -11.82
CA ALA A 194 4.72 -8.88 -12.84
C ALA A 194 5.29 -9.44 -14.16
N PRO A 195 4.77 -10.57 -14.68
CA PRO A 195 4.86 -10.89 -16.10
C PRO A 195 4.37 -9.74 -16.98
N GLN A 196 5.10 -9.45 -18.05
CA GLN A 196 4.81 -8.37 -18.96
C GLN A 196 4.97 -8.82 -20.41
N PHE A 197 4.05 -8.39 -21.25
CA PHE A 197 4.06 -8.61 -22.69
C PHE A 197 3.83 -7.27 -23.39
N SER A 198 4.73 -6.87 -24.27
CA SER A 198 4.58 -5.66 -25.08
C SER A 198 4.53 -6.02 -26.55
N ILE A 199 3.66 -5.33 -27.28
CA ILE A 199 3.55 -5.40 -28.72
C ILE A 199 3.44 -3.99 -29.29
N GLY A 200 4.32 -3.69 -30.21
CA GLY A 200 4.36 -2.42 -30.93
C GLY A 200 5.43 -2.55 -32.00
N THR A 201 5.95 -1.46 -32.54
CA THR A 201 5.25 -0.20 -32.75
C THR A 201 4.34 -0.33 -33.98
N VAL A 202 3.07 0.05 -33.84
CA VAL A 202 2.10 0.16 -34.95
C VAL A 202 1.52 1.57 -34.93
N TYR A 203 1.73 2.35 -35.99
CA TYR A 203 1.35 3.78 -36.07
C TYR A 203 1.81 4.58 -34.84
N GLY A 204 3.09 4.48 -34.48
CA GLY A 204 3.64 5.13 -33.30
C GLY A 204 3.09 4.60 -31.97
N THR A 205 2.35 3.49 -31.96
CA THR A 205 1.66 2.97 -30.77
C THR A 205 2.28 1.65 -30.30
N MET A 206 2.45 1.52 -28.99
CA MET A 206 2.84 0.29 -28.31
C MET A 206 1.80 -0.05 -27.24
N ALA A 207 1.34 -1.29 -27.24
CA ALA A 207 0.50 -1.84 -26.20
C ALA A 207 1.33 -2.72 -25.27
N THR A 208 1.12 -2.59 -23.97
CA THR A 208 1.75 -3.41 -22.94
C THR A 208 0.64 -4.08 -22.13
N PHE A 209 0.79 -5.36 -21.83
CA PHE A 209 -0.12 -6.14 -21.02
C PHE A 209 0.66 -6.75 -19.87
N ARG A 210 0.03 -6.83 -18.72
CA ARG A 210 0.51 -7.65 -17.62
C ARG A 210 -0.62 -8.58 -17.21
N PHE A 211 -0.33 -9.87 -17.15
CA PHE A 211 -1.34 -10.87 -16.86
C PHE A 211 -0.75 -12.00 -16.06
N LEU A 212 -1.39 -12.29 -14.93
CA LEU A 212 -1.16 -13.48 -14.15
C LEU A 212 -2.54 -14.05 -13.76
N PRO A 213 -2.88 -15.26 -14.25
CA PRO A 213 -4.12 -15.91 -13.86
C PRO A 213 -4.10 -16.20 -12.35
N SER A 214 -5.26 -16.50 -11.78
CA SER A 214 -5.36 -16.87 -10.37
C SER A 214 -4.47 -18.06 -10.05
N VAL A 215 -3.40 -17.80 -9.30
CA VAL A 215 -2.47 -18.79 -8.77
C VAL A 215 -2.60 -18.82 -7.26
N GLU A 216 -2.60 -20.01 -6.68
CA GLU A 216 -2.67 -20.18 -5.23
C GLU A 216 -1.28 -19.94 -4.63
N VAL A 217 -1.18 -18.98 -3.70
CA VAL A 217 0.09 -18.56 -3.08
C VAL A 217 0.03 -18.84 -1.58
N GLY A 218 0.27 -20.10 -1.20
CA GLY A 218 0.27 -20.55 0.19
C GLY A 218 -0.98 -20.08 0.96
N ASP A 219 -0.78 -19.59 2.18
CA ASP A 219 -1.86 -19.12 3.05
C ASP A 219 -2.47 -17.78 2.63
N LEU A 220 -1.90 -17.09 1.61
CA LEU A 220 -2.42 -15.81 1.11
C LEU A 220 -3.59 -16.00 0.14
N GLY A 221 -3.89 -17.24 -0.23
CA GLY A 221 -4.97 -17.58 -1.14
C GLY A 221 -4.64 -17.29 -2.60
N LYS A 222 -5.70 -17.02 -3.39
CA LYS A 222 -5.58 -16.85 -4.84
C LYS A 222 -5.06 -15.46 -5.18
N PHE A 223 -3.87 -15.39 -5.75
CA PHE A 223 -3.27 -14.19 -6.28
C PHE A 223 -3.52 -14.09 -7.78
N SER A 224 -4.04 -12.97 -8.25
CA SER A 224 -4.17 -12.68 -9.69
C SER A 224 -3.97 -11.20 -9.92
N TYR A 225 -3.47 -10.85 -11.11
CA TYR A 225 -3.49 -9.45 -11.51
C TYR A 225 -3.57 -9.34 -13.04
N PHE A 226 -4.21 -8.25 -13.50
CA PHE A 226 -4.38 -7.93 -14.90
C PHE A 226 -4.19 -6.42 -15.09
N GLY A 227 -3.48 -6.05 -16.14
CA GLY A 227 -3.33 -4.66 -16.53
C GLY A 227 -3.00 -4.53 -17.99
N PHE A 228 -3.27 -3.34 -18.51
CA PHE A 228 -2.88 -2.96 -19.85
C PHE A 228 -2.41 -1.51 -19.90
N GLY A 229 -1.65 -1.21 -20.94
CA GLY A 229 -1.01 0.06 -21.17
C GLY A 229 -0.99 0.37 -22.65
N LEU A 230 -1.14 1.64 -22.98
CA LEU A 230 -0.93 2.17 -24.32
C LEU A 230 0.03 3.33 -24.24
N GLN A 231 1.05 3.30 -25.08
CA GLN A 231 1.94 4.42 -25.34
C GLN A 231 1.78 4.82 -26.80
N HIS A 232 1.61 6.11 -27.07
CA HIS A 232 1.50 6.63 -28.43
C HIS A 232 2.49 7.78 -28.63
N ASN A 233 3.26 7.73 -29.71
CA ASN A 233 4.17 8.79 -30.13
C ASN A 233 3.46 9.76 -31.08
N PRO A 234 3.04 10.95 -30.61
CA PRO A 234 2.32 11.92 -31.45
C PRO A 234 3.17 12.49 -32.59
N ALA A 235 4.51 12.35 -32.52
CA ALA A 235 5.37 12.72 -33.64
C ALA A 235 5.14 11.85 -34.88
N MET A 236 4.37 10.76 -34.77
CA MET A 236 3.82 10.01 -35.90
C MET A 236 3.03 10.91 -36.88
N PHE A 237 2.45 12.00 -36.40
CA PHE A 237 1.67 12.96 -37.20
C PHE A 237 2.39 14.29 -37.45
N ILE A 238 3.66 14.41 -37.02
CA ILE A 238 4.44 15.64 -37.16
C ILE A 238 5.43 15.45 -38.32
N PRO A 239 5.41 16.32 -39.35
CA PRO A 239 6.28 16.16 -40.53
C PRO A 239 7.76 16.46 -40.26
N VAL A 240 8.10 16.98 -39.07
CA VAL A 240 9.46 17.31 -38.65
C VAL A 240 9.96 16.23 -37.68
N PRO A 241 11.07 15.53 -37.98
CA PRO A 241 11.62 14.52 -37.09
C PRO A 241 12.13 15.17 -35.80
N LEU A 242 11.71 14.63 -34.66
CA LEU A 242 12.21 15.06 -33.36
C LEU A 242 13.53 14.36 -33.03
N PRO A 243 14.45 15.02 -32.30
CA PRO A 243 15.74 14.45 -31.93
C PRO A 243 15.65 13.36 -30.84
N VAL A 244 14.44 13.15 -30.29
CA VAL A 244 14.07 12.18 -29.26
C VAL A 244 12.71 11.59 -29.61
N ASP A 245 12.45 10.35 -29.20
CA ASP A 245 11.10 9.78 -29.22
C ASP A 245 10.34 10.32 -28.02
N VAL A 246 9.09 10.73 -28.23
CA VAL A 246 8.19 11.22 -27.18
C VAL A 246 6.91 10.40 -27.18
N SER A 247 6.27 10.23 -26.05
CA SER A 247 4.98 9.55 -26.00
C SER A 247 4.04 10.10 -24.94
N VAL A 248 2.76 10.05 -25.26
CA VAL A 248 1.67 10.09 -24.29
C VAL A 248 1.35 8.65 -23.92
N ALA A 249 1.06 8.40 -22.65
CA ALA A 249 0.81 7.05 -22.17
C ALA A 249 -0.34 6.98 -21.19
N PHE A 250 -1.07 5.86 -21.24
CA PHE A 250 -2.09 5.48 -20.28
C PHE A 250 -1.81 4.05 -19.82
N PHE A 251 -1.83 3.82 -18.52
CA PHE A 251 -1.65 2.51 -17.90
C PHE A 251 -2.74 2.28 -16.86
N THR A 252 -3.28 1.07 -16.79
CA THR A 252 -4.20 0.68 -15.73
C THR A 252 -4.03 -0.79 -15.38
N GLN A 253 -4.18 -1.12 -14.11
CA GLN A 253 -4.18 -2.51 -13.66
C GLN A 253 -4.94 -2.72 -12.37
N SER A 254 -5.29 -3.97 -12.11
CA SER A 254 -5.83 -4.44 -10.86
C SER A 254 -5.07 -5.67 -10.38
N LEU A 255 -4.81 -5.73 -9.09
CA LEU A 255 -4.25 -6.85 -8.36
C LEU A 255 -5.29 -7.30 -7.32
N GLN A 256 -5.52 -8.60 -7.25
CA GLN A 256 -6.46 -9.22 -6.33
C GLN A 256 -5.79 -10.35 -5.56
N VAL A 257 -6.04 -10.37 -4.25
CA VAL A 257 -5.64 -11.45 -3.33
C VAL A 257 -6.90 -11.97 -2.65
N GLY A 258 -7.36 -13.15 -3.07
CA GLY A 258 -8.62 -13.74 -2.63
C GLY A 258 -9.82 -12.82 -2.87
N GLU A 259 -10.78 -12.86 -1.95
CA GLU A 259 -11.92 -11.93 -1.92
C GLU A 259 -11.67 -10.72 -1.01
N ILE A 260 -10.53 -10.73 -0.31
CA ILE A 260 -10.27 -9.83 0.82
C ILE A 260 -9.55 -8.55 0.44
N PHE A 261 -8.79 -8.56 -0.66
CA PHE A 261 -7.92 -7.46 -1.01
C PHE A 261 -7.95 -7.24 -2.52
N LYS A 262 -8.27 -6.02 -2.93
CA LYS A 262 -8.20 -5.58 -4.31
C LYS A 262 -7.51 -4.24 -4.38
N ALA A 263 -6.38 -4.19 -5.07
CA ALA A 263 -5.69 -2.96 -5.42
C ALA A 263 -5.95 -2.62 -6.89
N SER A 264 -6.14 -1.35 -7.19
CA SER A 264 -6.26 -0.83 -8.56
C SER A 264 -5.38 0.40 -8.69
N ALA A 265 -4.74 0.57 -9.85
CA ALA A 265 -3.89 1.71 -10.11
C ALA A 265 -4.00 2.16 -11.56
N THR A 266 -3.95 3.47 -11.78
CA THR A 266 -4.01 4.10 -13.10
C THR A 266 -2.99 5.22 -13.19
N THR A 267 -2.35 5.34 -14.36
CA THR A 267 -1.35 6.36 -14.66
C THR A 267 -1.60 6.95 -16.04
N PHE A 268 -1.48 8.26 -16.15
CA PHE A 268 -1.41 8.99 -17.41
C PHE A 268 -0.14 9.84 -17.44
N GLY A 269 0.70 9.71 -18.47
CA GLY A 269 2.01 10.36 -18.47
C GLY A 269 2.56 10.73 -19.82
N LEU A 270 3.61 11.55 -19.76
CA LEU A 270 4.44 11.96 -20.88
C LEU A 270 5.84 11.38 -20.67
N TYR A 271 6.38 10.75 -21.71
CA TYR A 271 7.69 10.13 -21.67
C TYR A 271 8.52 10.58 -22.87
N ALA A 272 9.83 10.62 -22.69
CA ALA A 272 10.79 10.85 -23.74
C ALA A 272 11.95 9.86 -23.62
N SER A 273 12.47 9.39 -24.75
CA SER A 273 13.61 8.49 -24.80
C SER A 273 14.47 8.71 -26.03
N LYS A 274 15.72 8.27 -25.96
CA LYS A 274 16.62 8.29 -27.13
C LYS A 274 17.48 7.05 -27.14
N THR A 275 17.43 6.30 -28.25
CA THR A 275 18.22 5.09 -28.43
C THR A 275 19.59 5.44 -29.02
N PHE A 276 20.67 4.96 -28.40
CA PHE A 276 22.05 5.09 -28.87
C PHE A 276 22.65 3.72 -29.14
N GLY A 277 23.37 3.56 -30.25
CA GLY A 277 24.09 2.33 -30.58
C GLY A 277 23.47 1.52 -31.72
N TRP A 278 24.19 0.49 -32.14
CA TRP A 278 23.90 -0.37 -33.28
C TRP A 278 24.25 -1.81 -32.86
N GLY A 279 23.27 -2.73 -32.91
CA GLY A 279 23.39 -4.07 -32.34
C GLY A 279 23.17 -4.09 -30.82
N ILE A 280 24.14 -3.56 -30.05
CA ILE A 280 23.96 -3.24 -28.62
C ILE A 280 23.53 -1.79 -28.52
N SER A 281 22.38 -1.52 -27.90
CA SER A 281 21.88 -0.16 -27.74
C SER A 281 21.52 0.17 -26.31
N ILE A 282 21.73 1.43 -25.93
CA ILE A 282 21.35 2.00 -24.65
C ILE A 282 20.29 3.07 -24.91
N THR A 283 19.20 3.02 -24.17
CA THR A 283 18.06 3.94 -24.32
C THR A 283 17.75 4.57 -22.96
N PRO A 284 18.37 5.69 -22.60
CA PRO A 284 17.89 6.52 -21.51
C PRO A 284 16.47 7.03 -21.81
N PHE A 285 15.66 7.10 -20.75
CA PHE A 285 14.32 7.65 -20.80
C PHE A 285 13.99 8.41 -19.52
N ALA A 286 13.07 9.35 -19.64
CA ALA A 286 12.48 10.05 -18.52
C ALA A 286 11.00 10.32 -18.80
N GLY A 287 10.22 10.55 -17.76
CA GLY A 287 8.83 10.91 -17.92
C GLY A 287 8.21 11.52 -16.68
N PHE A 288 7.13 12.27 -16.89
CA PHE A 288 6.29 12.80 -15.86
C PHE A 288 4.89 12.21 -16.02
N ALA A 289 4.30 11.76 -14.92
CA ALA A 289 2.98 11.15 -14.97
C ALA A 289 2.11 11.58 -13.78
N MET A 290 0.82 11.68 -14.03
CA MET A 290 -0.21 11.72 -13.00
C MET A 290 -0.66 10.30 -12.70
N GLU A 291 -0.90 10.00 -11.43
CA GLU A 291 -1.28 8.68 -11.01
C GLU A 291 -2.37 8.67 -9.95
N SER A 292 -3.12 7.59 -9.92
CA SER A 292 -4.10 7.30 -8.89
C SER A 292 -4.02 5.83 -8.53
N SER A 293 -4.38 5.52 -7.30
CA SER A 293 -4.48 4.14 -6.83
C SER A 293 -5.50 4.04 -5.71
N SER A 294 -6.09 2.87 -5.57
CA SER A 294 -7.09 2.60 -4.56
C SER A 294 -6.99 1.15 -4.11
N VAL A 295 -7.19 0.91 -2.83
CA VAL A 295 -7.19 -0.41 -2.21
C VAL A 295 -8.52 -0.61 -1.49
N ASP A 296 -9.24 -1.64 -1.92
CA ASP A 296 -10.43 -2.16 -1.26
C ASP A 296 -10.02 -3.35 -0.39
N VAL A 297 -10.31 -3.28 0.91
CA VAL A 297 -10.13 -4.39 1.85
C VAL A 297 -11.49 -4.80 2.39
N SER A 298 -11.77 -6.10 2.37
CA SER A 298 -13.00 -6.65 2.92
C SER A 298 -12.75 -7.96 3.68
N TYR A 299 -13.25 -8.06 4.90
CA TYR A 299 -13.12 -9.28 5.70
C TYR A 299 -14.29 -9.44 6.65
N ASP A 300 -14.62 -10.69 6.97
CA ASP A 300 -15.68 -11.02 7.92
C ASP A 300 -15.10 -11.06 9.33
N VAL A 301 -15.85 -10.49 10.28
CA VAL A 301 -15.51 -10.45 11.69
C VAL A 301 -16.69 -10.95 12.51
N ASP A 302 -16.43 -11.84 13.46
CA ASP A 302 -17.43 -12.29 14.42
C ASP A 302 -17.49 -11.29 15.59
N LEU A 303 -18.46 -10.37 15.56
CA LEU A 303 -18.64 -9.39 16.64
C LEU A 303 -19.37 -10.05 17.81
N ALA A 304 -18.79 -9.99 19.00
CA ALA A 304 -19.47 -10.40 20.22
C ALA A 304 -20.73 -9.54 20.45
N THR A 305 -21.84 -10.20 20.75
CA THR A 305 -23.09 -9.53 21.12
C THR A 305 -23.15 -9.26 22.62
N SER A 306 -24.20 -8.57 23.07
CA SER A 306 -24.52 -8.42 24.50
C SER A 306 -24.84 -9.76 25.21
N VAL A 307 -24.96 -10.86 24.45
CA VAL A 307 -25.16 -12.21 24.99
C VAL A 307 -23.82 -12.94 25.03
N PRO A 308 -23.32 -13.35 26.22
CA PRO A 308 -22.07 -14.10 26.33
C PRO A 308 -22.06 -15.36 25.46
N GLY A 309 -21.00 -15.52 24.64
CA GLY A 309 -20.83 -16.68 23.77
C GLY A 309 -21.56 -16.62 22.42
N VAL A 310 -22.31 -15.54 22.14
CA VAL A 310 -22.96 -15.34 20.84
C VAL A 310 -22.23 -14.25 20.07
N THR A 311 -21.71 -14.61 18.89
CA THR A 311 -21.15 -13.68 17.90
C THR A 311 -22.08 -13.51 16.72
N VAL A 312 -22.02 -12.36 16.06
CA VAL A 312 -22.70 -12.10 14.79
C VAL A 312 -21.63 -11.84 13.73
N PRO A 313 -21.65 -12.59 12.61
CA PRO A 313 -20.75 -12.32 11.50
C PRO A 313 -21.12 -10.95 10.90
N SER A 314 -20.14 -10.07 10.86
CA SER A 314 -20.24 -8.72 10.32
C SER A 314 -19.15 -8.52 9.28
N LYS A 315 -19.49 -7.92 8.15
CA LYS A 315 -18.54 -7.63 7.08
C LYS A 315 -17.92 -6.26 7.30
N VAL A 316 -16.62 -6.21 7.55
CA VAL A 316 -15.86 -4.96 7.54
C VAL A 316 -15.38 -4.74 6.11
N ALA A 317 -15.68 -3.58 5.55
CA ALA A 317 -15.20 -3.15 4.25
C ALA A 317 -14.75 -1.70 4.34
N PHE A 318 -13.53 -1.43 3.89
CA PHE A 318 -13.03 -0.08 3.75
C PHE A 318 -12.25 0.07 2.45
N LYS A 319 -12.28 1.29 1.92
CA LYS A 319 -11.59 1.70 0.71
C LYS A 319 -10.69 2.86 1.04
N MET A 320 -9.46 2.80 0.56
CA MET A 320 -8.49 3.86 0.79
C MET A 320 -7.74 4.17 -0.50
N ASP A 321 -7.53 5.46 -0.73
CA ASP A 321 -6.81 5.93 -1.90
C ASP A 321 -5.33 6.12 -1.58
N GLY A 322 -4.46 5.77 -2.52
CA GLY A 322 -3.03 5.94 -2.37
C GLY A 322 -2.63 7.41 -2.43
N GLU A 323 -1.57 7.75 -1.70
CA GLU A 323 -1.15 9.14 -1.50
C GLU A 323 -0.32 9.71 -2.67
N ASN A 324 0.16 8.86 -3.58
CA ASN A 324 0.84 9.33 -4.77
C ASN A 324 -0.15 9.89 -5.79
N SER A 325 0.13 11.09 -6.28
CA SER A 325 -0.68 11.76 -7.32
C SER A 325 0.11 12.15 -8.56
N ALA A 326 1.42 12.35 -8.43
CA ALA A 326 2.34 12.68 -9.51
C ALA A 326 3.68 11.97 -9.33
N ARG A 327 4.33 11.63 -10.44
CA ARG A 327 5.56 10.85 -10.50
C ARG A 327 6.50 11.42 -11.56
N LEU A 328 7.77 11.59 -11.19
CA LEU A 328 8.87 11.78 -12.12
C LEU A 328 9.65 10.48 -12.23
N THR A 329 9.81 9.94 -13.44
CA THR A 329 10.54 8.69 -13.70
C THR A 329 11.80 8.99 -14.49
N ILE A 330 12.92 8.38 -14.12
CA ILE A 330 14.16 8.38 -14.89
C ILE A 330 14.66 6.95 -14.97
N GLY A 331 15.06 6.51 -16.15
CA GLY A 331 15.54 5.15 -16.35
C GLY A 331 16.41 5.00 -17.59
N ALA A 332 16.89 3.79 -17.77
CA ALA A 332 17.60 3.39 -18.98
C ALA A 332 17.28 1.93 -19.30
N SER A 333 17.23 1.62 -20.59
CA SER A 333 17.21 0.24 -21.07
C SER A 333 18.46 -0.08 -21.88
N ILE A 334 18.88 -1.34 -21.83
CA ILE A 334 20.00 -1.88 -22.59
C ILE A 334 19.47 -3.07 -23.38
N LYS A 335 19.55 -2.96 -24.71
CA LYS A 335 19.23 -4.04 -25.63
C LYS A 335 20.51 -4.78 -25.99
N LEU A 336 20.57 -6.06 -25.63
CA LEU A 336 21.63 -7.02 -25.90
C LEU A 336 21.07 -8.10 -26.83
N ALA A 337 21.14 -7.88 -28.14
CA ALA A 337 20.56 -8.77 -29.15
C ALA A 337 19.06 -9.07 -28.88
N LEU A 338 18.75 -10.26 -28.36
CA LEU A 338 17.39 -10.74 -28.06
C LEU A 338 16.94 -10.44 -26.63
N ILE A 339 17.76 -9.78 -25.81
CA ILE A 339 17.44 -9.44 -24.42
C ILE A 339 17.36 -7.93 -24.27
N ASN A 340 16.35 -7.45 -23.55
CA ASN A 340 16.20 -6.08 -23.12
C ASN A 340 16.20 -6.02 -21.59
N LEU A 341 17.17 -5.32 -21.02
CA LEU A 341 17.25 -5.06 -19.58
C LEU A 341 16.84 -3.61 -19.35
N SER A 342 15.94 -3.35 -18.42
CA SER A 342 15.54 -1.99 -18.05
C SER A 342 15.67 -1.74 -16.56
N VAL A 343 16.06 -0.53 -16.21
CA VAL A 343 16.03 -0.05 -14.82
C VAL A 343 15.42 1.34 -14.81
N ASP A 344 14.57 1.61 -13.84
CA ASP A 344 14.02 2.93 -13.59
C ASP A 344 13.92 3.23 -12.10
N TYR A 345 13.98 4.52 -11.79
CA TYR A 345 13.70 5.08 -10.49
C TYR A 345 12.63 6.15 -10.64
N SER A 346 11.63 6.07 -9.78
CA SER A 346 10.48 6.96 -9.75
C SER A 346 10.46 7.77 -8.46
N LEU A 347 10.48 9.09 -8.61
CA LEU A 347 10.32 10.09 -7.56
C LEU A 347 8.84 10.45 -7.43
N ALA A 348 8.28 10.18 -6.25
CA ALA A 348 6.90 10.52 -5.86
C ALA A 348 6.84 10.64 -4.33
N LYS A 349 5.64 10.74 -3.75
CA LYS A 349 5.50 10.70 -2.27
C LYS A 349 6.03 9.38 -1.69
N TYR A 350 5.81 8.28 -2.41
CA TYR A 350 6.48 6.99 -2.23
C TYR A 350 7.33 6.69 -3.46
N ASN A 351 8.65 6.74 -3.26
CA ASN A 351 9.61 6.43 -4.32
C ASN A 351 9.57 4.94 -4.65
N SER A 352 9.82 4.59 -5.90
CA SER A 352 9.97 3.20 -6.31
C SER A 352 11.12 3.01 -7.29
N ALA A 353 11.62 1.79 -7.34
CA ALA A 353 12.58 1.34 -8.34
C ALA A 353 12.02 0.12 -9.06
N SER A 354 12.33 -0.02 -10.34
CA SER A 354 11.95 -1.19 -11.13
C SER A 354 13.12 -1.73 -11.94
N PHE A 355 13.09 -3.04 -12.15
CA PHE A 355 13.99 -3.78 -13.01
C PHE A 355 13.20 -4.68 -13.95
N GLY A 356 13.39 -4.53 -15.26
CA GLY A 356 12.76 -5.34 -16.30
C GLY A 356 13.76 -6.25 -17.00
N LEU A 357 13.34 -7.49 -17.23
CA LEU A 357 14.02 -8.46 -18.08
C LEU A 357 13.05 -8.93 -19.14
N ASN A 358 13.26 -8.53 -20.40
CA ASN A 358 12.40 -8.90 -21.53
C ASN A 358 13.20 -9.61 -22.63
N PHE A 359 12.56 -10.56 -23.29
CA PHE A 359 13.04 -11.21 -24.51
C PHE A 359 12.34 -10.61 -25.72
N ILE A 360 13.12 -10.28 -26.74
CA ILE A 360 12.68 -9.61 -27.97
C ILE A 360 12.54 -10.66 -29.08
N PHE A 361 11.42 -10.63 -29.81
CA PHE A 361 11.11 -11.57 -30.90
C PHE A 361 11.00 -10.90 -32.26
#